data_AF-A0A8T3QUZ4-F1
#
_entry.id   AF-A0A8T3QUZ4-F1
#
_cell.length_a   1.000
_cell.length_b   1.000
_cell.length_c   1.000
_cell.angle_alpha   90.00
_cell.angle_beta   90.00
_cell.angle_gamma   90.00
#
_symmetry.space_group_name_H-M   'P 1'
#
loop_
_entity.id
_entity.type
_entity.pdbx_description
1 polymer ?
#
loop_
_entity_poly.entity_id
_entity_poly.type
_entity_poly.pdbx_seq_one_letter_code
_entity_poly.pdbx_strand_id
1 'polypeptide(L)' 'MLDTDAENHRAQAAYRKAGFVVEGRRRRHWFGDGAYGDDLLMACCATSGWRCPGSRAGI' A
#
# COMPACT_ATOMS: atom_id res chain seq x y z
N MET A 1 6.92 4.88 4.57
CA MET A 1 5.88 5.15 3.54
C MET A 1 6.45 4.74 2.20
N LEU A 2 5.68 4.03 1.39
CA LEU A 2 5.99 3.71 -0.01
C LEU A 2 4.75 3.97 -0.87
N ASP A 3 4.96 4.18 -2.15
CA ASP A 3 3.92 4.24 -3.18
C ASP A 3 4.04 3.04 -4.15
N THR A 4 2.91 2.64 -4.71
CA THR A 4 2.85 1.61 -5.74
C THR A 4 1.66 1.85 -6.65
N ASP A 5 1.80 1.51 -7.92
CA ASP A 5 0.70 1.58 -8.89
C ASP A 5 -0.53 0.79 -8.39
N ALA A 6 -1.69 1.42 -8.48
CA ALA A 6 -2.98 0.84 -8.12
C ALA A 6 -3.32 -0.44 -8.91
N GLU A 7 -2.75 -0.63 -10.10
CA GLU A 7 -2.92 -1.83 -10.92
C GLU A 7 -1.84 -2.90 -10.69
N ASN A 8 -0.74 -2.56 -10.00
CA ASN A 8 0.31 -3.54 -9.66
C ASN A 8 -0.07 -4.38 -8.43
N HIS A 9 -1.07 -5.25 -8.59
CA HIS A 9 -1.59 -6.10 -7.53
C HIS A 9 -0.53 -7.04 -6.92
N ARG A 10 0.50 -7.42 -7.69
CA ARG A 10 1.60 -8.26 -7.21
C ARG A 10 2.46 -7.53 -6.18
N ALA A 11 2.85 -6.28 -6.47
CA ALA A 11 3.59 -5.45 -5.53
C ALA A 11 2.77 -5.18 -4.26
N GLN A 12 1.49 -4.82 -4.42
CA GLN A 12 0.56 -4.62 -3.30
C GLN A 12 0.47 -5.85 -2.39
N ALA A 13 0.37 -7.06 -2.95
CA ALA A 13 0.34 -8.29 -2.17
C ALA A 13 1.65 -8.55 -1.40
N ALA A 14 2.80 -8.28 -2.03
CA ALA A 14 4.10 -8.39 -1.38
C ALA A 14 4.23 -7.41 -0.19
N TYR A 15 3.81 -6.16 -0.37
CA TYR A 15 3.84 -5.16 0.69
C TYR A 15 2.89 -5.48 1.84
N ARG A 16 1.67 -5.96 1.55
CA ARG A 16 0.75 -6.46 2.58
C ARG A 16 1.36 -7.60 3.40
N LYS A 17 2.04 -8.55 2.75
CA LYS A 17 2.75 -9.64 3.44
C LYS A 17 3.90 -9.11 4.32
N ALA A 18 4.54 -8.02 3.91
CA ALA A 18 5.58 -7.34 4.69
C ALA A 18 5.02 -6.44 5.83
N GLY A 19 3.70 -6.41 6.04
CA GLY A 19 3.06 -5.65 7.13
C GLY A 19 2.67 -4.22 6.77
N PHE A 20 2.70 -3.85 5.48
CA PHE A 20 2.21 -2.56 5.03
C PHE A 20 0.70 -2.57 4.86
N VAL A 21 0.07 -1.46 5.21
CA VAL A 21 -1.35 -1.19 4.99
C VAL A 21 -1.52 -0.04 4.00
N VAL A 22 -2.63 -0.03 3.27
CA VAL A 22 -2.98 1.09 2.38
C VAL A 22 -3.52 2.23 3.24
N GLU A 23 -2.91 3.40 3.13
CA GLU A 23 -3.35 4.60 3.86
C GLU A 23 -4.03 5.61 2.93
N GLY A 24 -3.78 5.55 1.63
CA GLY A 24 -4.38 6.49 0.70
C GLY A 24 -4.22 6.11 -0.77
N ARG A 25 -4.89 6.88 -1.61
CA ARG A 25 -4.84 6.77 -3.07
C ARG A 25 -4.64 8.15 -3.69
N ARG A 26 -3.61 8.30 -4.50
CA ARG A 26 -3.38 9.48 -5.34
C ARG A 26 -3.97 9.22 -6.70
N ARG A 27 -5.04 9.94 -7.04
CA ARG A 27 -5.71 9.80 -8.33
C ARG A 27 -4.98 10.60 -9.40
N ARG A 28 -4.76 9.98 -10.57
CA ARG A 28 -4.08 10.56 -11.73
C ARG A 28 -2.71 11.15 -11.36
N HIS A 29 -1.92 10.39 -10.59
CA HIS A 29 -0.64 10.86 -10.06
C HIS A 29 0.43 10.92 -11.14
N TRP A 30 0.42 9.95 -12.05
CA TRP A 30 1.37 9.83 -13.14
C TRP A 30 0.64 9.65 -14.47
N PHE A 31 1.33 9.94 -15.56
CA PHE A 31 0.83 9.76 -16.92
C PHE A 31 1.84 8.90 -17.70
N GLY A 32 1.35 7.82 -18.31
CA GLY A 32 2.15 6.89 -19.10
C GLY A 32 1.23 6.03 -19.97
N ASP A 33 1.76 5.47 -21.05
CA ASP A 33 0.99 4.66 -22.02
C ASP A 33 -0.29 5.35 -22.54
N GLY A 34 -0.29 6.69 -22.59
CA GLY A 34 -1.43 7.49 -23.04
C GLY A 34 -2.57 7.64 -22.02
N ALA A 35 -2.39 7.18 -20.79
CA ALA A 35 -3.39 7.25 -19.73
C ALA A 35 -2.83 7.81 -18.42
N TYR A 36 -3.71 8.33 -17.57
CA TYR A 36 -3.36 8.68 -16.20
C TYR A 36 -3.51 7.46 -15.29
N GLY A 37 -2.46 7.16 -14.53
CA GLY A 37 -2.44 6.11 -13.52
C GLY A 37 -2.65 6.65 -12.10
N ASP A 38 -3.10 5.76 -11.23
CA ASP A 38 -3.31 6.03 -9.82
C ASP A 38 -2.24 5.32 -8.99
N ASP A 39 -1.81 5.93 -7.90
CA ASP A 39 -0.92 5.28 -6.94
C ASP A 39 -1.61 5.05 -5.60
N LEU A 40 -1.25 3.94 -4.98
CA LEU A 40 -1.58 3.61 -3.61
C LEU A 40 -0.41 4.00 -2.71
N LEU A 41 -0.72 4.78 -1.67
CA LEU A 41 0.20 5.07 -0.58
C LEU A 41 0.06 3.98 0.47
N MET A 42 1.17 3.35 0.81
CA MET A 42 1.23 2.31 1.82
C MET A 42 2.25 2.65 2.90
N ALA A 43 1.92 2.35 4.16
CA ALA A 43 2.81 2.53 5.30
C ALA A 43 2.95 1.23 6.08
N CYS A 44 4.14 0.99 6.62
CA CYS A 44 4.34 -0.10 7.57
C CYS A 44 3.71 0.32 8.89
N CYS A 45 2.81 -0.51 9.41
CA CYS A 45 2.25 -0.28 10.73
C CYS A 45 3.31 -0.63 11.77
N ALA A 46 4.05 0.36 12.26
CA ALA A 46 5.02 0.15 13.34
C ALA A 46 4.27 -0.28 14.60
N THR A 47 4.75 -1.34 15.23
CA THR A 47 4.24 -1.91 16.49
C THR A 47 4.51 -1.00 17.70
N SER A 48 4.23 0.30 17.60
CA SER A 48 4.23 1.25 18.73
C SER A 48 2.79 1.66 19.03
N GLY A 49 2.09 0.81 19.80
CA GLY A 49 0.82 1.14 20.46
C GLY A 49 -0.44 1.26 19.57
N TRP A 50 -0.31 1.54 18.28
CA TRP A 50 -1.44 1.64 17.34
C TRP A 50 -1.65 0.31 16.63
N ARG A 51 -2.80 -0.34 16.89
CA ARG A 51 -3.17 -1.62 16.30
C ARG A 51 -3.74 -1.39 14.89
N CYS A 52 -3.04 -1.85 13.85
CA CYS A 52 -3.64 -1.96 12.53
C CYS A 52 -4.59 -3.16 12.45
N PRO A 53 -5.84 -3.00 11.97
CA PRO A 53 -6.76 -4.11 11.79
C PRO A 53 -6.23 -5.04 10.69
N GLY A 54 -5.68 -6.19 11.06
CA GLY A 54 -5.18 -7.19 10.10
C GLY A 54 -3.88 -7.89 10.48
N SER A 55 -3.11 -7.39 11.46
CA SER A 55 -1.99 -8.14 12.01
C SER A 55 -2.53 -9.28 12.88
N ARG A 56 -2.66 -10.48 12.32
CA ARG A 56 -2.69 -11.71 13.13
C ARG A 56 -1.33 -11.79 13.81
N ALA A 57 -1.30 -11.41 15.08
CA ALA A 57 -0.29 -11.91 16.00
C ALA A 57 -0.51 -13.43 16.09
N GLY A 58 0.26 -14.17 15.28
CA GLY A 58 0.36 -15.62 15.40
C GLY A 58 1.06 -15.95 16.71
N ILE A 59 0.43 -16.84 17.46
CA ILE A 59 0.87 -17.43 18.73
C ILE A 59 2.04 -18.37 18.46
#